data_AF-A0A1G8CSH8-F1
#
_entry.id   AF-A0A1G8CSH8-F1
#
_cell.length_a   1.000
_cell.length_b   1.000
_cell.length_c   1.000
_cell.angle_alpha   90.00
_cell.angle_beta   90.00
_cell.angle_gamma   90.00
#
_symmetry.space_group_name_H-M   'P 1'
#
loop_
_entity.id
_entity.type
_entity.pdbx_description
1 polymer ?
#
loop_
_entity_poly.entity_id
_entity_poly.type
_entity_poly.pdbx_seq_one_letter_code
_entity_poly.pdbx_strand_id
1 'polypeptide(L)'
;MKKTVLLVFIILLSLNINAQMRGGSQNNIPQSNREPTEQEIAKYEREAEERKEEYIANFLTTLEADDFQKQIIKLNINSFLEKKIALLKTRFEHHLDRDTAIKNLEDSHFLELKELISEADMGKIRELIKGDFNEKEVVKKKKKKRKKDKRKNNKD
;
A
#
# COMPACT_ATOMS: atom_id res chain seq x y z
N MET A 1 22.03 -21.46 9.57
CA MET A 1 22.05 -20.03 9.19
C MET A 1 20.76 -19.40 9.71
N LYS A 2 20.88 -18.25 10.38
CA LYS A 2 19.95 -17.80 11.43
C LYS A 2 18.68 -17.14 10.88
N LYS A 3 17.56 -17.51 11.50
CA LYS A 3 16.15 -17.16 11.23
C LYS A 3 15.79 -15.70 11.63
N THR A 4 16.08 -14.68 10.81
CA THR A 4 15.66 -13.30 11.14
C THR A 4 15.29 -12.43 9.93
N VAL A 5 14.32 -12.85 9.09
CA VAL A 5 13.83 -11.98 7.99
C VAL A 5 12.31 -11.73 8.03
N LEU A 6 11.55 -12.32 8.96
CA LEU A 6 10.09 -12.34 8.88
C LEU A 6 9.37 -11.28 9.73
N LEU A 7 9.93 -10.07 9.87
CA LEU A 7 9.33 -9.00 10.68
C LEU A 7 9.17 -7.63 10.00
N VAL A 8 9.47 -7.51 8.70
CA VAL A 8 9.39 -6.19 8.02
C VAL A 8 8.00 -5.93 7.39
N PHE A 9 7.18 -6.95 7.18
CA PHE A 9 5.84 -6.76 6.58
C PHE A 9 4.77 -6.29 7.60
N ILE A 10 5.02 -6.45 8.89
CA ILE A 10 4.07 -6.15 9.96
C ILE A 10 3.96 -4.63 10.22
N ILE A 11 4.98 -3.84 9.93
CA ILE A 11 5.00 -2.42 10.34
C ILE A 11 4.30 -1.49 9.33
N LEU A 12 4.30 -1.82 8.03
CA LEU A 12 3.69 -0.94 7.01
C LEU A 12 2.19 -1.19 6.77
N LEU A 13 1.66 -2.36 7.14
CA LEU A 13 0.22 -2.65 7.03
C LEU A 13 -0.55 -2.51 8.36
N SER A 14 0.13 -2.52 9.52
CA SER A 14 -0.53 -2.46 10.83
C SER A 14 -1.21 -1.13 11.16
N LEU A 15 -0.96 -0.06 10.40
CA LEU A 15 -1.63 1.23 10.62
C LEU A 15 -3.01 1.36 9.94
N ASN A 16 -3.50 0.34 9.21
CA ASN A 16 -4.85 0.38 8.62
C ASN A 16 -5.72 -0.89 8.81
N ILE A 17 -5.34 -1.83 9.68
CA ILE A 17 -6.12 -3.06 9.96
C ILE A 17 -7.38 -2.82 10.83
N ASN A 18 -7.63 -1.61 11.32
CA ASN A 18 -8.81 -1.30 12.14
C ASN A 18 -10.12 -1.07 11.35
N ALA A 19 -10.50 -1.95 10.42
CA ALA A 19 -11.78 -1.76 9.71
C ALA A 19 -12.57 -3.02 9.29
N GLN A 20 -12.19 -4.24 9.68
CA GLN A 20 -12.98 -5.43 9.31
C GLN A 20 -13.10 -6.55 10.36
N MET A 21 -12.93 -6.26 11.66
CA MET A 21 -13.51 -7.11 12.71
C MET A 21 -14.97 -6.69 12.93
N ARG A 22 -15.88 -7.28 12.15
CA ARG A 22 -17.32 -7.25 12.44
C ARG A 22 -17.61 -8.20 13.61
N GLY A 23 -18.03 -7.61 14.73
CA GLY A 23 -18.84 -8.19 15.81
C GLY A 23 -18.88 -9.70 15.97
N GLY A 24 -18.02 -10.21 16.85
CA GLY A 24 -18.09 -11.59 17.35
C GLY A 24 -16.96 -11.84 18.35
N SER A 25 -17.29 -11.81 19.65
CA SER A 25 -16.47 -12.27 20.78
C SER A 25 -15.03 -11.75 20.89
N GLN A 26 -14.82 -10.74 21.73
CA GLN A 26 -13.50 -10.23 22.14
C GLN A 26 -12.66 -11.23 22.98
N ASN A 27 -13.13 -12.46 23.21
CA ASN A 27 -12.49 -13.41 24.15
C ASN A 27 -11.78 -14.61 23.51
N ASN A 28 -11.59 -14.66 22.19
CA ASN A 28 -10.84 -15.75 21.55
C ASN A 28 -9.85 -15.20 20.51
N ILE A 29 -8.75 -14.61 20.98
CA ILE A 29 -7.52 -14.58 20.19
C ILE A 29 -6.79 -15.88 20.54
N PRO A 30 -6.82 -16.93 19.69
CA PRO A 30 -5.99 -18.10 19.94
C PRO A 30 -4.53 -17.66 19.93
N GLN A 31 -3.93 -17.63 21.11
CA GLN A 31 -2.49 -17.48 21.32
C GLN A 31 -1.84 -18.79 20.86
N SER A 32 -1.79 -19.03 19.54
CA SER A 32 -1.08 -20.19 19.02
C SER A 32 0.42 -19.90 19.11
N ASN A 33 1.08 -20.45 20.13
CA ASN A 33 2.53 -20.32 20.37
C ASN A 33 3.36 -21.15 19.36
N ARG A 34 2.84 -21.38 18.15
CA ARG A 34 3.44 -22.22 17.09
C ARG A 34 4.01 -21.36 15.98
N GLU A 35 5.15 -21.76 15.43
CA GLU A 35 5.67 -21.17 14.19
C GLU A 35 4.61 -21.35 13.08
N PRO A 36 4.33 -20.32 12.25
CA PRO A 36 3.40 -20.45 11.12
C PRO A 36 3.81 -21.57 10.17
N THR A 37 2.84 -22.33 9.67
CA THR A 37 3.12 -23.35 8.65
C THR A 37 3.42 -22.72 7.29
N GLU A 38 4.08 -23.45 6.39
CA GLU A 38 4.37 -22.97 5.03
C GLU A 38 3.10 -22.55 4.28
N GLN A 39 1.99 -23.28 4.47
CA GLN A 39 0.69 -22.95 3.87
C GLN A 39 0.11 -21.66 4.44
N GLU A 40 0.28 -21.42 5.74
CA GLU A 40 -0.14 -20.17 6.39
C GLU A 40 0.70 -19.00 5.84
N ILE A 41 2.03 -19.15 5.75
CA ILE A 41 2.93 -18.14 5.18
C ILE A 41 2.53 -17.80 3.74
N ALA A 42 2.34 -18.80 2.88
CA ALA A 42 1.94 -18.58 1.49
C ALA A 42 0.58 -17.88 1.37
N LYS A 43 -0.37 -18.23 2.24
CA LYS A 43 -1.67 -17.55 2.29
C LYS A 43 -1.51 -16.08 2.69
N TYR A 44 -0.69 -15.79 3.71
CA TYR A 44 -0.43 -14.42 4.15
C TYR A 44 0.26 -13.58 3.07
N GLU A 45 1.26 -14.14 2.37
CA GLU A 45 1.94 -13.46 1.27
C GLU A 45 0.97 -13.08 0.14
N ARG A 46 0.07 -13.99 -0.22
CA ARG A 46 -0.97 -13.70 -1.23
C ARG A 46 -1.93 -12.61 -0.76
N GLU A 47 -2.43 -12.69 0.47
CA GLU A 47 -3.37 -11.68 1.01
C GLU A 47 -2.71 -10.29 1.10
N ALA A 48 -1.42 -10.25 1.43
CA ALA A 48 -0.64 -9.02 1.47
C ALA A 48 -0.45 -8.41 0.08
N GLU A 49 -0.16 -9.24 -0.92
CA GLU A 49 -0.01 -8.83 -2.32
C GLU A 49 -1.35 -8.33 -2.90
N GLU A 50 -2.45 -9.03 -2.64
CA GLU A 50 -3.80 -8.59 -3.03
C GLU A 50 -4.17 -7.24 -2.39
N ARG A 51 -3.82 -7.04 -1.11
CA ARG A 51 -4.06 -5.76 -0.42
C ARG A 51 -3.21 -4.64 -1.03
N LYS A 52 -1.94 -4.92 -1.36
CA LYS A 52 -1.05 -3.96 -2.05
C LYS A 52 -1.66 -3.52 -3.37
N GLU A 53 -2.10 -4.47 -4.18
CA GLU A 53 -2.70 -4.20 -5.49
C GLU A 53 -4.02 -3.42 -5.36
N GLU A 54 -4.88 -3.73 -4.39
CA GLU A 54 -6.10 -2.95 -4.14
C GLU A 54 -5.78 -1.51 -3.69
N TYR A 55 -4.81 -1.35 -2.79
CA TYR A 55 -4.38 -0.04 -2.30
C TYR A 55 -3.87 0.85 -3.44
N ILE A 56 -3.01 0.30 -4.31
CA ILE A 56 -2.51 0.99 -5.49
C ILE A 56 -3.64 1.29 -6.47
N ALA A 57 -4.55 0.34 -6.73
CA ALA A 57 -5.70 0.59 -7.59
C ALA A 57 -6.60 1.70 -7.05
N ASN A 58 -6.82 1.75 -5.74
CA ASN A 58 -7.57 2.84 -5.10
C ASN A 58 -6.85 4.18 -5.23
N PHE A 59 -5.53 4.21 -5.04
CA PHE A 59 -4.71 5.39 -5.27
C PHE A 59 -4.82 5.88 -6.72
N LEU A 60 -4.65 5.01 -7.71
CA LEU A 60 -4.71 5.37 -9.14
C LEU A 60 -6.06 5.99 -9.53
N THR A 61 -7.17 5.63 -8.86
CA THR A 61 -8.47 6.28 -9.10
C THR A 61 -8.57 7.72 -8.63
N THR A 62 -7.58 8.21 -7.87
CA THR A 62 -7.48 9.62 -7.46
C THR A 62 -6.71 10.47 -8.46
N LEU A 63 -5.98 9.85 -9.39
CA LEU A 63 -5.17 10.53 -10.39
C LEU A 63 -6.04 10.95 -11.59
N GLU A 64 -5.71 12.12 -12.14
CA GLU A 64 -6.35 12.65 -13.36
C GLU A 64 -5.71 12.09 -14.63
N ALA A 65 -4.49 11.55 -14.51
CA ALA A 65 -3.76 10.84 -15.55
C ALA A 65 -4.62 9.84 -16.34
N ASP A 66 -4.30 9.68 -17.62
CA ASP A 66 -4.97 8.71 -18.48
C ASP A 66 -4.60 7.26 -18.13
N ASP A 67 -5.22 6.29 -18.81
CA ASP A 67 -5.02 4.88 -18.52
C ASP A 67 -3.59 4.39 -18.81
N PHE A 68 -2.91 4.94 -19.82
CA PHE A 68 -1.53 4.62 -20.15
C PHE A 68 -0.57 5.18 -19.11
N GLN A 69 -0.73 6.46 -18.76
CA GLN A 69 0.02 7.10 -17.69
C GLN A 69 -0.18 6.36 -16.36
N LYS A 70 -1.41 5.94 -16.04
CA LYS A 70 -1.70 5.14 -14.83
C LYS A 70 -0.97 3.80 -14.81
N GLN A 71 -0.79 3.13 -15.95
CA GLN A 71 0.01 1.89 -16.01
C GLN A 71 1.48 2.17 -15.70
N ILE A 72 2.05 3.26 -16.25
CA ILE A 72 3.44 3.65 -15.97
C ILE A 72 3.62 4.02 -14.50
N ILE A 73 2.67 4.79 -13.93
CA ILE A 73 2.67 5.15 -12.51
C ILE A 73 2.58 3.90 -11.63
N LYS A 74 1.71 2.94 -11.98
CA LYS A 74 1.58 1.65 -11.27
C LYS A 74 2.91 0.90 -11.23
N LEU A 75 3.56 0.75 -12.38
CA LEU A 75 4.86 0.07 -12.48
C LEU A 75 5.93 0.75 -11.62
N ASN A 76 5.98 2.08 -11.65
CA ASN A 76 6.92 2.86 -10.86
C ASN A 76 6.68 2.72 -9.36
N ILE A 77 5.42 2.79 -8.91
CA ILE A 77 5.06 2.59 -7.49
C ILE A 77 5.44 1.19 -7.02
N ASN A 78 5.13 0.15 -7.80
CA ASN A 78 5.51 -1.22 -7.44
C ASN A 78 7.03 -1.37 -7.33
N SER A 79 7.78 -0.88 -8.32
CA SER A 79 9.25 -0.90 -8.27
C SER A 79 9.82 -0.11 -7.07
N PHE A 80 9.22 1.03 -6.72
CA PHE A 80 9.60 1.82 -5.55
C PHE A 80 9.40 1.04 -4.26
N LEU A 81 8.23 0.42 -4.08
CA LEU A 81 7.90 -0.35 -2.88
C LEU A 81 8.84 -1.54 -2.71
N GLU A 82 9.15 -2.26 -3.79
CA GLU A 82 10.12 -3.36 -3.78
C GLU A 82 11.51 -2.89 -3.34
N LYS A 83 12.02 -1.80 -3.94
CA LYS A 83 13.31 -1.21 -3.57
C LYS A 83 13.31 -0.71 -2.12
N LYS A 84 12.23 -0.06 -1.67
CA LYS A 84 12.08 0.41 -0.27
C LYS A 84 12.08 -0.76 0.71
N ILE A 85 11.37 -1.85 0.40
CA ILE A 85 11.40 -3.08 1.21
C ILE A 85 12.80 -3.69 1.23
N ALA A 86 13.51 -3.72 0.09
CA ALA A 86 14.88 -4.21 0.04
C ALA A 86 15.80 -3.38 0.95
N LEU A 87 15.72 -2.04 0.90
CA LEU A 87 16.45 -1.16 1.82
C LEU A 87 16.09 -1.42 3.29
N LEU A 88 14.81 -1.64 3.61
CA LEU A 88 14.40 -1.96 4.99
C LEU A 88 14.96 -3.31 5.48
N LYS A 89 15.17 -4.28 4.59
CA LYS A 89 15.75 -5.60 4.89
C LYS A 89 17.28 -5.56 4.97
N THR A 90 17.93 -4.64 4.27
CA THR A 90 19.38 -4.48 4.28
C THR A 90 19.87 -4.08 5.68
N ARG A 91 20.99 -4.67 6.10
CA ARG A 91 21.68 -4.30 7.33
C ARG A 91 22.52 -3.06 7.07
N PHE A 92 22.18 -1.97 7.74
CA PHE A 92 22.99 -0.75 7.78
C PHE A 92 23.79 -0.71 9.08
N GLU A 93 24.94 -0.04 9.06
CA GLU A 93 25.74 0.22 10.26
C GLU A 93 25.01 1.19 11.18
N HIS A 94 24.43 2.25 10.61
CA HIS A 94 23.64 3.23 11.35
C HIS A 94 22.21 3.36 10.80
N HIS A 95 21.28 3.74 11.68
CA HIS A 95 19.90 4.05 11.28
C HIS A 95 19.84 5.19 10.25
N LEU A 96 20.68 6.21 10.43
CA LEU A 96 20.74 7.40 9.58
C LEU A 96 21.11 7.05 8.12
N ASP A 97 21.95 6.04 7.91
CA ASP A 97 22.34 5.60 6.56
C ASP A 97 21.15 5.03 5.81
N ARG A 98 20.29 4.29 6.51
CA ARG A 98 19.04 3.75 5.96
C ARG A 98 18.08 4.87 5.59
N ASP A 99 17.88 5.84 6.48
CA ASP A 99 16.99 6.98 6.23
C ASP A 99 17.48 7.77 5.02
N THR A 100 18.79 7.99 4.92
CA THR A 100 19.42 8.66 3.77
C THR A 100 19.21 7.87 2.48
N ALA A 101 19.38 6.54 2.52
CA ALA A 101 19.15 5.69 1.35
C ALA A 101 17.68 5.70 0.90
N ILE A 102 16.73 5.67 1.84
CA ILE A 102 15.30 5.75 1.55
C ILE A 102 14.96 7.12 0.97
N LYS A 103 15.49 8.20 1.53
CA LYS A 103 15.28 9.56 1.03
C LYS A 103 15.81 9.72 -0.40
N ASN A 104 17.03 9.24 -0.65
CA ASN A 104 17.61 9.27 -2.01
C ASN A 104 16.76 8.48 -3.01
N LEU A 105 16.21 7.34 -2.60
CA LEU A 105 15.26 6.58 -3.41
C LEU A 105 13.99 7.39 -3.71
N GLU A 106 13.40 8.04 -2.69
CA GLU A 106 12.20 8.87 -2.85
C GLU A 106 12.43 10.07 -3.79
N ASP A 107 13.60 10.70 -3.71
CA ASP A 107 13.95 11.89 -4.51
C ASP A 107 14.25 11.55 -5.98
N SER A 108 14.81 10.36 -6.25
CA SER A 108 15.30 9.97 -7.58
C SER A 108 14.33 9.08 -8.38
N HIS A 109 13.61 8.16 -7.71
CA HIS A 109 12.90 7.07 -8.39
C HIS A 109 11.72 7.55 -9.25
N PHE A 110 11.17 8.73 -8.97
CA PHE A 110 10.04 9.30 -9.70
C PHE A 110 10.39 10.49 -10.59
N LEU A 111 11.69 10.75 -10.85
CA LEU A 111 12.11 11.89 -11.67
C LEU A 111 11.54 11.81 -13.09
N GLU A 112 11.57 10.63 -13.71
CA GLU A 112 11.04 10.42 -15.07
C GLU A 112 9.54 10.67 -15.17
N LEU A 113 8.79 10.44 -14.09
CA LEU A 113 7.36 10.72 -14.07
C LEU A 113 7.07 12.23 -14.11
N LYS A 114 7.99 13.10 -13.68
CA LYS A 114 7.75 14.56 -13.62
C LYS A 114 7.45 15.15 -15.00
N GLU A 115 8.03 14.58 -16.05
CA GLU A 115 7.81 15.02 -17.43
C GLU A 115 6.57 14.37 -18.05
N LEU A 116 6.11 13.25 -17.49
CA LEU A 116 5.04 12.44 -18.06
C LEU A 116 3.66 12.79 -17.51
N ILE A 117 3.56 13.24 -16.25
CA ILE A 117 2.29 13.46 -15.54
C ILE A 117 2.17 14.89 -15.05
N SER A 118 0.95 15.30 -14.71
CA SER A 118 0.70 16.63 -14.16
C SER A 118 1.39 16.83 -12.80
N GLU A 119 1.76 18.08 -12.48
CA GLU A 119 2.31 18.41 -11.16
C GLU A 119 1.34 18.05 -10.02
N ALA A 120 0.03 18.15 -10.26
CA ALA A 120 -1.01 17.76 -9.33
C ALA A 120 -0.96 16.26 -8.99
N ASP A 121 -0.83 15.40 -10.01
CA ASP A 121 -0.72 13.95 -9.80
C ASP A 121 0.63 13.57 -9.22
N MET A 122 1.71 14.27 -9.58
CA MET A 122 3.01 14.11 -8.93
C MET A 122 2.94 14.47 -7.44
N GLY A 123 2.16 15.49 -7.06
CA GLY A 123 1.86 15.82 -5.67
C GLY A 123 1.22 14.65 -4.91
N LYS A 124 0.20 14.02 -5.50
CA LYS A 124 -0.46 12.84 -4.91
C LYS A 124 0.49 11.65 -4.77
N ILE A 125 1.41 11.44 -5.72
CA ILE A 125 2.45 10.39 -5.59
C ILE A 125 3.37 10.71 -4.41
N ARG A 126 3.76 11.98 -4.21
CA ARG A 126 4.56 12.38 -3.04
C ARG A 126 3.84 12.15 -1.71
N GLU A 127 2.52 12.37 -1.66
CA GLU A 127 1.70 12.05 -0.48
C GLU A 127 1.66 10.54 -0.23
N LEU A 128 1.51 9.74 -1.30
CA LEU A 128 1.52 8.27 -1.21
C LEU A 128 2.83 7.75 -0.61
N ILE A 129 3.99 8.19 -1.11
CA ILE A 129 5.30 7.68 -0.65
C ILE A 129 5.62 8.05 0.79
N LYS A 130 5.11 9.20 1.25
CA LYS A 130 5.22 9.66 2.65
C LYS A 130 4.28 8.92 3.60
N GLY A 131 3.28 8.22 3.06
CA GLY A 131 2.28 7.49 3.84
C GLY A 131 1.04 8.32 4.19
N ASP A 132 0.87 9.49 3.59
CA ASP A 132 -0.24 10.41 3.88
C ASP A 132 -1.51 10.08 3.08
N PHE A 133 -1.46 9.09 2.18
CA PHE A 133 -2.62 8.69 1.37
C PHE A 133 -3.71 7.98 2.18
N ASN A 134 -4.88 8.63 2.29
CA ASN A 134 -6.04 8.14 3.02
C ASN A 134 -7.00 7.31 2.13
N GLU A 135 -6.72 6.01 2.01
CA GLU A 135 -7.55 5.08 1.24
C GLU A 135 -9.02 5.03 1.72
N LYS A 136 -9.25 5.15 3.03
CA LYS A 136 -10.60 5.05 3.62
C LYS A 136 -11.54 6.11 3.06
N GLU A 137 -11.03 7.30 2.78
CA GLU A 137 -11.82 8.37 2.17
C GLU A 137 -12.21 8.05 0.73
N VAL A 138 -11.28 7.51 -0.05
CA VAL A 138 -11.52 7.09 -1.44
C VAL A 138 -12.58 6.00 -1.48
N VAL A 139 -12.46 4.98 -0.62
CA VAL A 139 -13.44 3.88 -0.53
C VAL A 139 -14.80 4.39 -0.07
N LYS A 140 -14.87 5.30 0.91
CA LYS A 140 -16.12 5.93 1.34
C LYS A 140 -16.78 6.72 0.21
N LYS A 141 -16.02 7.52 -0.55
CA LYS A 141 -16.50 8.28 -1.71
C LYS A 141 -17.05 7.35 -2.80
N LYS A 142 -16.32 6.28 -3.15
CA LYS A 142 -16.77 5.25 -4.10
C LYS A 142 -18.08 4.58 -3.66
N LYS A 143 -18.18 4.19 -2.38
CA LYS A 143 -19.41 3.58 -1.83
C LYS A 143 -20.61 4.54 -1.88
N LYS A 144 -20.41 5.82 -1.57
CA LYS A 144 -21.48 6.84 -1.66
C LYS A 144 -21.96 7.03 -3.10
N LYS A 145 -21.03 7.11 -4.08
CA LYS A 145 -21.37 7.25 -5.51
C LYS A 145 -22.22 6.07 -6.00
N ARG A 146 -21.77 4.84 -5.77
CA ARG A 146 -22.52 3.61 -6.13
C ARG A 146 -23.94 3.57 -5.54
N LYS A 147 -24.13 4.02 -4.29
CA LYS A 147 -25.47 4.08 -3.67
C LYS A 147 -26.37 5.12 -4.34
N LYS A 148 -25.83 6.25 -4.76
CA LYS A 148 -26.58 7.30 -5.46
C LYS A 148 -27.04 6.82 -6.84
N ASP A 149 -26.16 6.17 -7.59
CA ASP A 149 -26.45 5.67 -8.94
C ASP A 149 -27.57 4.61 -8.92
N LYS A 150 -27.52 3.67 -7.96
CA LYS A 150 -28.60 2.68 -7.77
C LYS A 150 -29.96 3.30 -7.45
N ARG A 151 -29.99 4.39 -6.65
CA ARG A 151 -31.24 5.10 -6.33
C ARG A 151 -31.80 5.86 -7.52
N LYS A 152 -30.96 6.28 -8.46
CA LYS A 152 -31.39 6.95 -9.69
C LYS A 152 -32.03 5.94 -10.64
N ASN A 153 -31.36 4.81 -10.86
CA ASN A 153 -31.87 3.75 -11.75
C ASN A 153 -33.13 3.04 -11.25
N ASN A 154 -33.46 3.13 -9.95
CA ASN A 154 -34.71 2.59 -9.40
C ASN A 154 -35.88 3.60 -9.42
N LYS A 155 -35.64 4.84 -9.88
CA LYS A 155 -36.67 5.89 -10.02
C LYS A 155 -37.12 6.09 -11.47
N ASP A 156 -36.38 5.53 -12.41
CA ASP A 156 -36.71 5.43 -13.83
C ASP A 156 -37.34 4.05 -14.10
#